data_AF-A0AAF0YG65-F1
#
_entry.id   AF-A0AAF0YG65-F1
#
_cell.length_a   1.000
_cell.length_b   1.000
_cell.length_c   1.000
_cell.angle_alpha   90.00
_cell.angle_beta   90.00
_cell.angle_gamma   90.00
#
_symmetry.space_group_name_H-M   'P 1'
#
loop_
_entity.id
_entity.type
_entity.pdbx_description
1 polymer ?
#
loop_
_entity_poly.entity_id
_entity_poly.type
_entity_poly.pdbx_seq_one_letter_code
_entity_poly.pdbx_strand_id
1 'polypeptide(L)'
;MPGFTQANPRGWCWQDDAILPDEFAEALDALTTGTDTFRVNALYTQMYCDGQQPGLKKAQCIALMFSDFYDALVAEGLFSPCVWPTNNFVPVDCLCNFSCTDGYVACGRQCIDPTIEQCVSNFPQPKRRSLSTKCPRGYDKCALPTGGFDCVDVDNDLESCGGCPSYGDDEDSVNARGVDCSVLPGVASVACVKGECRVGSCLRKHRLVHNACLPV
;
A
#
# COMPACT_ATOMS: atom_id res chain seq x y z
N MET A 1 6.54 2.59 17.61
CA MET A 1 5.52 1.59 17.99
C MET A 1 6.25 0.46 18.71
N PRO A 2 5.97 0.17 20.00
CA PRO A 2 6.51 -1.03 20.64
C PRO A 2 5.90 -2.27 19.98
N GLY A 3 6.71 -3.32 19.85
CA GLY A 3 6.58 -4.32 18.80
C GLY A 3 5.43 -5.33 18.95
N PHE A 4 4.81 -5.64 17.82
CA PHE A 4 3.97 -6.81 17.66
C PHE A 4 4.82 -8.08 17.69
N THR A 5 4.26 -9.17 18.19
CA THR A 5 4.96 -10.46 18.41
C THR A 5 4.54 -11.52 17.40
N GLN A 6 3.41 -11.33 16.72
CA GLN A 6 2.85 -12.32 15.80
C GLN A 6 2.19 -11.67 14.58
N ALA A 7 2.24 -12.42 13.49
CA ALA A 7 1.81 -12.06 12.16
C ALA A 7 1.02 -13.22 11.56
N ASN A 8 -0.08 -12.93 10.88
CA ASN A 8 -0.78 -13.94 10.09
C ASN A 8 -0.49 -13.76 8.58
N PRO A 9 -0.78 -14.77 7.73
CA PRO A 9 -0.57 -14.67 6.29
C PRO A 9 -1.38 -13.57 5.59
N ARG A 10 -2.40 -13.02 6.27
CA ARG A 10 -3.24 -11.92 5.78
C ARG A 10 -2.71 -10.53 6.17
N GLY A 11 -1.55 -10.46 6.83
CA GLY A 11 -0.86 -9.21 7.12
C GLY A 11 -1.40 -8.44 8.32
N TRP A 12 -2.14 -9.08 9.22
CA TRP A 12 -2.61 -8.49 10.47
C TRP A 12 -1.56 -8.66 11.59
N CYS A 13 -1.45 -7.67 12.47
CA CYS A 13 -0.48 -7.63 13.57
C CYS A 13 -1.13 -7.93 14.93
N TRP A 14 -0.49 -8.79 15.73
CA TRP A 14 -0.87 -9.08 17.12
C TRP A 14 0.27 -8.80 18.11
N GLN A 15 -0.10 -8.35 19.30
CA GLN A 15 0.75 -8.18 20.45
C GLN A 15 0.07 -8.81 21.66
N ASP A 16 0.77 -9.72 22.34
CA ASP A 16 0.27 -10.41 23.55
C ASP A 16 -1.14 -10.99 23.36
N ASP A 17 -1.33 -11.70 22.24
CA ASP A 17 -2.58 -12.35 21.83
C ASP A 17 -3.76 -11.40 21.52
N ALA A 18 -3.50 -10.09 21.49
CA ALA A 18 -4.44 -9.07 21.08
C ALA A 18 -4.05 -8.44 19.75
N ILE A 19 -5.04 -8.13 18.92
CA ILE A 19 -4.82 -7.34 17.71
C ILE A 19 -4.35 -5.92 18.07
N LEU A 20 -3.48 -5.33 17.25
CA LEU A 20 -3.02 -3.96 17.49
C LEU A 20 -4.17 -2.94 17.44
N PRO A 21 -4.11 -1.84 18.23
CA PRO A 21 -5.18 -0.83 18.25
C PRO A 21 -5.49 -0.18 16.90
N ASP A 22 -4.48 0.06 16.07
CA ASP A 22 -4.66 0.69 14.75
C ASP A 22 -5.43 -0.24 13.80
N GLU A 23 -5.10 -1.53 13.83
CA GLU A 23 -5.77 -2.58 13.05
C GLU A 23 -7.23 -2.77 13.51
N PHE A 24 -7.44 -2.73 14.83
CA PHE A 24 -8.79 -2.75 15.39
C PHE A 24 -9.61 -1.53 14.96
N ALA A 25 -9.00 -0.34 14.97
CA ALA A 25 -9.65 0.90 14.58
C ALA A 25 -10.05 0.89 13.10
N GLU A 26 -9.19 0.36 12.21
CA GLU A 26 -9.51 0.18 10.79
C GLU A 26 -10.76 -0.69 10.60
N ALA A 27 -10.84 -1.83 11.28
CA ALA A 27 -12.00 -2.72 11.18
C ALA A 27 -13.28 -2.12 11.77
N LEU A 28 -13.16 -1.37 12.87
CA LEU A 28 -14.29 -0.66 13.45
C LEU A 28 -14.79 0.46 12.52
N ASP A 29 -13.88 1.18 11.86
CA ASP A 29 -14.24 2.22 10.89
C ASP A 29 -14.96 1.61 9.70
N ALA A 30 -14.41 0.55 9.09
CA ALA A 30 -15.02 -0.18 7.98
C ALA A 30 -16.46 -0.64 8.30
N LEU A 31 -16.68 -1.23 9.48
CA LEU A 31 -18.01 -1.62 9.93
C LEU A 31 -18.92 -0.42 10.23
N THR A 32 -18.35 0.71 10.64
CA THR A 32 -19.13 1.91 10.97
C THR A 32 -19.62 2.62 9.72
N THR A 33 -18.74 2.78 8.73
CA THR A 33 -18.98 3.46 7.46
C THR A 33 -19.67 2.57 6.43
N GLY A 34 -19.50 1.25 6.53
CA GLY A 34 -19.92 0.30 5.51
C GLY A 34 -18.98 0.26 4.30
N THR A 35 -17.77 0.82 4.44
CA THR A 35 -16.77 0.89 3.37
C THR A 35 -15.73 -0.20 3.55
N ASP A 36 -15.46 -0.95 2.48
CA ASP A 36 -14.40 -1.94 2.46
C ASP A 36 -13.02 -1.28 2.61
N THR A 37 -12.09 -1.97 3.26
CA THR A 37 -10.67 -1.63 3.26
C THR A 37 -9.89 -2.74 2.57
N PHE A 38 -8.58 -2.52 2.37
CA PHE A 38 -7.69 -3.58 1.87
C PHE A 38 -7.70 -4.84 2.76
N ARG A 39 -8.04 -4.70 4.05
CA ARG A 39 -8.00 -5.80 5.03
C ARG A 39 -9.38 -6.28 5.47
N VAL A 40 -10.41 -5.45 5.35
CA VAL A 40 -11.73 -5.68 5.94
C VAL A 40 -12.81 -5.56 4.88
N ASN A 41 -13.59 -6.61 4.69
CA ASN A 41 -14.83 -6.54 3.93
C ASN A 41 -15.97 -6.12 4.87
N ALA A 42 -16.43 -4.88 4.76
CA ALA A 42 -17.40 -4.28 5.64
C ALA A 42 -18.75 -5.01 5.61
N LEU A 43 -19.18 -5.45 4.43
CA LEU A 43 -20.44 -6.21 4.28
C LEU A 43 -20.39 -7.54 5.04
N TYR A 44 -19.32 -8.31 4.88
CA TYR A 44 -19.14 -9.58 5.58
C TYR A 44 -19.05 -9.36 7.10
N THR A 45 -18.29 -8.36 7.54
CA THR A 45 -18.19 -8.00 8.96
C THR A 45 -19.56 -7.60 9.53
N GLN A 46 -20.35 -6.85 8.77
CA GLN A 46 -21.70 -6.49 9.18
C GLN A 46 -22.61 -7.72 9.28
N MET A 47 -22.59 -8.61 8.28
CA MET A 47 -23.34 -9.86 8.31
C MET A 47 -22.94 -10.75 9.50
N TYR A 48 -21.65 -10.80 9.85
CA TYR A 48 -21.17 -11.51 11.03
C TYR A 48 -21.77 -10.91 12.30
N CYS A 49 -21.68 -9.59 12.48
CA CYS A 49 -22.19 -8.90 13.66
C CYS A 49 -23.71 -9.01 13.81
N ASP A 50 -24.45 -8.79 12.73
CA ASP A 50 -25.91 -8.79 12.76
C ASP A 50 -26.48 -10.22 12.87
N GLY A 51 -25.80 -11.21 12.27
CA GLY A 51 -26.28 -12.59 12.20
C GLY A 51 -25.87 -13.47 13.38
N GLN A 52 -24.60 -13.40 13.80
CA GLN A 52 -24.07 -14.31 14.84
C GLN A 52 -24.22 -13.72 16.25
N GLN A 53 -24.25 -12.39 16.39
CA GLN A 53 -24.19 -11.72 17.70
C GLN A 53 -25.19 -10.56 17.82
N PRO A 54 -26.51 -10.83 17.69
CA PRO A 54 -27.52 -9.79 17.74
C PRO A 54 -27.48 -9.02 19.07
N GLY A 55 -27.41 -7.69 18.99
CA GLY A 55 -27.45 -6.78 20.14
C GLY A 55 -26.09 -6.35 20.69
N LEU A 56 -24.97 -6.86 20.17
CA LEU A 56 -23.66 -6.32 20.51
C LEU A 56 -23.43 -4.96 19.86
N LYS A 57 -22.70 -4.09 20.58
CA LYS A 57 -22.17 -2.86 19.96
C LYS A 57 -21.11 -3.25 18.92
N LYS A 58 -21.00 -2.47 17.84
CA LYS A 58 -20.02 -2.69 16.75
C LYS A 58 -18.61 -3.02 17.27
N ALA A 59 -18.08 -2.23 18.21
CA ALA A 59 -16.76 -2.48 18.81
C ALA A 59 -16.67 -3.83 19.56
N GLN A 60 -17.73 -4.25 20.26
CA GLN A 60 -17.76 -5.55 20.95
C GLN A 60 -17.78 -6.70 19.95
N CYS A 61 -18.54 -6.56 18.86
CA CYS A 61 -18.55 -7.55 17.79
C CYS A 61 -17.16 -7.69 17.13
N ILE A 62 -16.51 -6.56 16.78
CA ILE A 62 -15.16 -6.57 16.19
C ILE A 62 -14.16 -7.25 17.13
N ALA A 63 -14.21 -6.96 18.43
CA ALA A 63 -13.37 -7.62 19.43
C ALA A 63 -13.56 -9.15 19.44
N LEU A 64 -14.81 -9.62 19.42
CA LEU A 64 -15.09 -11.05 19.34
C LEU A 64 -14.61 -11.67 18.02
N MET A 65 -14.89 -11.00 16.89
CA MET A 65 -14.45 -11.46 15.58
C MET A 65 -12.93 -11.65 15.52
N PHE A 66 -12.14 -10.73 16.08
CA PHE A 66 -10.69 -10.89 16.14
C PHE A 66 -10.23 -11.96 17.12
N SER A 67 -10.96 -12.17 18.22
CA SER A 67 -10.70 -13.29 19.13
C SER A 67 -10.92 -14.62 18.42
N ASP A 68 -12.07 -14.80 17.77
CA ASP A 68 -12.40 -16.03 17.03
C ASP A 68 -11.42 -16.27 15.88
N PHE A 69 -11.02 -15.20 15.20
CA PHE A 69 -10.03 -15.27 14.13
C PHE A 69 -8.64 -15.64 14.65
N TYR A 70 -8.22 -15.10 15.80
CA TYR A 70 -6.97 -15.47 16.46
C TYR A 70 -6.99 -16.96 16.84
N ASP A 71 -8.05 -17.44 17.49
CA ASP A 71 -8.17 -18.84 17.90
C ASP A 71 -8.12 -19.80 16.70
N ALA A 72 -8.79 -19.45 15.60
CA ALA A 72 -8.75 -20.24 14.37
C ALA A 72 -7.33 -20.31 13.78
N LEU A 73 -6.60 -19.19 13.75
CA LEU A 73 -5.23 -19.14 13.23
C LEU A 73 -4.25 -19.90 14.13
N VAL A 74 -4.42 -19.87 15.45
CA VAL A 74 -3.63 -20.68 16.39
C VAL A 74 -3.89 -22.16 16.19
N ALA A 75 -5.17 -22.56 16.07
CA ALA A 75 -5.56 -23.95 15.88
C ALA A 75 -5.00 -24.54 14.57
N GLU A 76 -4.92 -23.74 13.51
CA GLU A 76 -4.32 -24.13 12.23
C GLU A 76 -2.79 -24.01 12.20
N GLY A 77 -2.15 -23.47 13.25
CA GLY A 77 -0.71 -23.23 13.29
C GLY A 77 -0.25 -22.18 12.28
N LEU A 78 -1.13 -21.25 11.91
CA LEU A 78 -0.88 -20.19 10.93
C LEU A 78 -0.22 -18.95 11.54
N PHE A 79 -0.05 -18.91 12.86
CA PHE A 79 0.80 -17.91 13.51
C PHE A 79 2.27 -18.36 13.52
N SER A 80 3.14 -17.52 12.96
CA SER A 80 4.57 -17.64 13.16
C SER A 80 5.03 -16.53 14.12
N PRO A 81 5.62 -16.86 15.28
CA PRO A 81 6.17 -15.84 16.16
C PRO A 81 7.31 -15.12 15.46
N CYS A 82 7.28 -13.78 15.50
CA CYS A 82 8.34 -13.00 14.91
C CYS A 82 9.62 -13.12 15.74
N VAL A 83 10.70 -13.59 15.09
CA VAL A 83 12.04 -13.54 15.68
C VAL A 83 12.68 -12.20 15.33
N TRP A 84 12.67 -11.30 16.31
CA TRP A 84 13.19 -9.94 16.19
C TRP A 84 14.68 -9.83 16.53
N PRO A 85 15.37 -8.79 16.04
CA PRO A 85 16.67 -8.39 16.57
C PRO A 85 16.58 -8.12 18.08
N THR A 86 17.68 -8.33 18.79
CA THR A 86 17.69 -8.08 20.25
C THR A 86 17.51 -6.60 20.54
N ASN A 87 18.19 -5.73 19.78
CA ASN A 87 18.24 -4.28 19.99
C ASN A 87 18.20 -3.53 18.64
N ASN A 88 18.00 -2.21 18.69
CA ASN A 88 18.28 -1.27 17.59
C ASN A 88 17.52 -1.55 16.29
N PHE A 89 16.25 -1.94 16.42
CA PHE A 89 15.37 -2.18 15.30
C PHE A 89 14.00 -1.54 15.50
N VAL A 90 13.29 -1.38 14.39
CA VAL A 90 11.91 -0.96 14.31
C VAL A 90 11.19 -1.96 13.40
N PRO A 91 10.14 -2.64 13.87
CA PRO A 91 9.27 -3.44 12.99
C PRO A 91 8.68 -2.59 11.87
N VAL A 92 8.64 -3.13 10.65
CA VAL A 92 8.17 -2.41 9.46
C VAL A 92 6.77 -2.87 9.06
N ASP A 93 6.48 -4.17 9.19
CA ASP A 93 5.19 -4.74 8.80
C ASP A 93 4.85 -6.03 9.56
N CYS A 94 3.59 -6.43 9.43
CA CYS A 94 3.06 -7.66 10.00
C CYS A 94 3.50 -8.92 9.25
N LEU A 95 4.65 -8.93 8.55
CA LEU A 95 5.30 -10.12 8.00
C LEU A 95 6.65 -10.37 8.67
N CYS A 96 6.83 -9.85 9.88
CA CYS A 96 8.06 -9.90 10.66
C CYS A 96 9.25 -9.19 9.98
N ASN A 97 9.02 -8.23 9.08
CA ASN A 97 10.10 -7.40 8.57
C ASN A 97 10.47 -6.30 9.57
N PHE A 98 11.75 -5.95 9.61
CA PHE A 98 12.28 -4.89 10.45
C PHE A 98 13.27 -4.01 9.69
N SER A 99 13.46 -2.80 10.19
CA SER A 99 14.53 -1.89 9.81
C SER A 99 15.41 -1.61 11.03
N CYS A 100 16.71 -1.45 10.84
CA CYS A 100 17.59 -1.03 11.93
C CYS A 100 17.45 0.48 12.19
N THR A 101 17.55 0.88 13.45
CA THR A 101 17.56 2.29 13.84
C THR A 101 18.79 3.01 13.27
N ASP A 102 18.74 4.34 13.22
CA ASP A 102 19.85 5.14 12.70
C ASP A 102 21.18 4.80 13.37
N GLY A 103 22.23 4.66 12.55
CA GLY A 103 23.56 4.21 12.99
C GLY A 103 23.78 2.70 12.91
N TYR A 104 22.74 1.88 12.83
CA TYR A 104 22.85 0.42 12.81
C TYR A 104 22.63 -0.16 11.41
N VAL A 105 23.18 -1.36 11.17
CA VAL A 105 23.03 -2.07 9.89
C VAL A 105 22.48 -3.48 10.08
N ALA A 106 21.64 -3.91 9.15
CA ALA A 106 21.05 -5.23 9.19
C ALA A 106 22.10 -6.29 8.83
N CYS A 107 22.25 -7.27 9.71
CA CYS A 107 23.12 -8.42 9.55
C CYS A 107 22.33 -9.71 9.81
N GLY A 108 21.81 -10.33 8.75
CA GLY A 108 20.87 -11.43 8.90
C GLY A 108 19.60 -10.99 9.64
N ARG A 109 19.31 -11.59 10.79
CA ARG A 109 18.16 -11.23 11.67
C ARG A 109 18.53 -10.30 12.82
N GLN A 110 19.69 -9.67 12.80
CA GLN A 110 20.16 -8.77 13.85
C GLN A 110 20.50 -7.38 13.30
N CYS A 111 20.45 -6.37 14.16
CA CYS A 111 20.95 -5.04 13.88
C CYS A 111 22.25 -4.84 14.65
N ILE A 112 23.35 -4.65 13.91
CA ILE A 112 24.70 -4.52 14.48
C ILE A 112 25.19 -3.08 14.35
N ASP A 113 26.08 -2.67 15.25
CA ASP A 113 26.79 -1.40 15.14
C ASP A 113 27.99 -1.57 14.18
N PRO A 114 27.95 -1.01 12.96
CA PRO A 114 29.01 -1.20 11.97
C PRO A 114 30.34 -0.55 12.36
N THR A 115 30.39 0.26 13.42
CA THR A 115 31.61 0.92 13.89
C THR A 115 32.46 0.03 14.81
N ILE A 116 31.83 -0.95 15.46
CA ILE A 116 32.48 -1.85 16.43
C ILE A 116 32.25 -3.33 16.14
N GLU A 117 31.24 -3.68 15.33
CA GLU A 117 30.88 -5.05 14.98
C GLU A 117 30.98 -5.27 13.46
N GLN A 118 31.41 -6.48 13.06
CA GLN A 118 31.42 -6.91 11.67
C GLN A 118 30.44 -8.07 11.49
N CYS A 119 29.75 -8.08 10.34
CA CYS A 119 28.89 -9.18 9.98
C CYS A 119 29.66 -10.50 9.90
N VAL A 120 29.07 -11.60 10.40
CA VAL A 120 29.64 -12.96 10.29
C VAL A 120 29.93 -13.35 8.83
N SER A 121 29.19 -12.79 7.87
CA SER A 121 29.43 -12.96 6.45
C SER A 121 30.64 -12.20 5.89
N ASN A 122 31.40 -11.44 6.70
CA ASN A 122 32.50 -10.54 6.31
C ASN A 122 32.17 -9.44 5.28
N PHE A 123 30.97 -9.47 4.71
CA PHE A 123 30.41 -8.40 3.90
C PHE A 123 29.31 -7.73 4.71
N PRO A 124 29.36 -6.41 4.95
CA PRO A 124 28.15 -5.67 5.28
C PRO A 124 27.19 -5.96 4.13
N GLN A 125 26.05 -6.58 4.43
CA GLN A 125 24.99 -6.71 3.44
C GLN A 125 24.72 -5.27 3.00
N PRO A 126 24.89 -4.92 1.71
CA PRO A 126 24.54 -3.59 1.25
C PRO A 126 23.14 -3.36 1.75
N LYS A 127 22.88 -2.20 2.39
CA LYS A 127 21.51 -1.79 2.73
C LYS A 127 20.68 -2.25 1.55
N ARG A 128 19.81 -3.25 1.73
CA ARG A 128 18.70 -3.42 0.81
C ARG A 128 18.12 -2.03 0.89
N ARG A 129 18.35 -1.23 -0.16
CA ARG A 129 17.86 0.13 -0.19
C ARG A 129 16.42 -0.09 0.20
N SER A 130 16.01 0.46 1.34
CA SER A 130 14.59 0.63 1.58
C SER A 130 14.13 1.18 0.25
N LEU A 131 13.40 0.36 -0.52
CA LEU A 131 12.77 0.81 -1.74
C LEU A 131 11.91 1.92 -1.18
N SER A 132 12.40 3.15 -1.33
CA SER A 132 11.88 4.31 -0.64
C SER A 132 10.39 4.24 -0.87
N THR A 133 9.61 4.01 0.17
CA THR A 133 8.14 3.88 0.04
C THR A 133 7.50 5.17 -0.47
N LYS A 134 8.33 6.21 -0.61
CA LYS A 134 8.07 7.53 -1.16
C LYS A 134 8.80 7.68 -2.50
N CYS A 135 8.08 8.17 -3.48
CA CYS A 135 8.66 8.57 -4.76
C CYS A 135 9.56 9.81 -4.59
N PRO A 136 10.51 10.03 -5.52
CA PRO A 136 11.24 11.29 -5.60
C PRO A 136 10.27 12.48 -5.67
N ARG A 137 10.72 13.66 -5.25
CA ARG A 137 9.90 14.87 -5.35
C ARG A 137 9.51 15.12 -6.81
N GLY A 138 8.22 15.34 -7.05
CA GLY A 138 7.66 15.53 -8.40
C GLY A 138 7.21 14.24 -9.09
N TYR A 139 7.18 13.12 -8.36
CA TYR A 139 6.68 11.85 -8.86
C TYR A 139 5.59 11.34 -7.92
N ASP A 140 4.54 10.78 -8.51
CA ASP A 140 3.44 10.12 -7.81
C ASP A 140 3.62 8.62 -7.77
N LYS A 141 3.07 8.02 -6.72
CA LYS A 141 3.16 6.59 -6.45
C LYS A 141 2.00 5.87 -7.10
N CYS A 142 2.25 5.19 -8.20
CA CYS A 142 1.25 4.45 -8.95
C CYS A 142 1.32 2.96 -8.66
N ALA A 143 0.21 2.35 -8.24
CA ALA A 143 0.15 0.93 -7.95
C ALA A 143 0.32 0.10 -9.24
N LEU A 144 0.98 -1.04 -9.13
CA LEU A 144 1.13 -1.99 -10.24
C LEU A 144 0.17 -3.17 -10.07
N PRO A 145 -0.41 -3.72 -11.16
CA PRO A 145 -1.30 -4.89 -11.10
C PRO A 145 -0.66 -6.13 -10.45
N THR A 146 0.66 -6.26 -10.58
CA THR A 146 1.44 -7.38 -10.03
C THR A 146 1.82 -7.20 -8.56
N GLY A 147 1.31 -6.15 -7.91
CA GLY A 147 1.76 -5.69 -6.60
C GLY A 147 2.99 -4.79 -6.69
N GLY A 148 3.19 -3.98 -5.64
CA GLY A 148 4.21 -2.94 -5.61
C GLY A 148 3.72 -1.61 -6.20
N PHE A 149 4.66 -0.70 -6.47
CA PHE A 149 4.37 0.60 -7.05
C PHE A 149 5.49 1.02 -8.00
N ASP A 150 5.14 1.87 -8.96
CA ASP A 150 6.07 2.65 -9.76
C ASP A 150 5.93 4.14 -9.44
N CYS A 151 7.00 4.88 -9.66
CA CYS A 151 7.03 6.33 -9.46
C CYS A 151 6.92 7.03 -10.79
N VAL A 152 5.81 7.73 -11.01
CA VAL A 152 5.46 8.33 -12.31
C VAL A 152 5.36 9.85 -12.17
N ASP A 153 5.97 10.58 -13.09
CA ASP A 153 5.82 12.04 -13.19
C ASP A 153 4.52 12.35 -13.94
N VAL A 154 3.39 12.35 -13.24
CA VAL A 154 2.06 12.54 -13.85
C VAL A 154 1.87 13.94 -14.46
N ASP A 155 2.78 14.87 -14.18
CA ASP A 155 2.75 16.21 -14.75
C ASP A 155 3.32 16.25 -16.17
N ASN A 156 4.16 15.28 -16.54
CA ASN A 156 4.90 15.27 -17.80
C ASN A 156 4.85 13.93 -18.55
N ASP A 157 4.39 12.85 -17.93
CA ASP A 157 4.24 11.54 -18.54
C ASP A 157 3.03 11.51 -19.48
N LEU A 158 3.22 11.00 -20.69
CA LEU A 158 2.20 11.01 -21.73
C LEU A 158 1.08 10.00 -21.47
N GLU A 159 1.41 8.87 -20.86
CA GLU A 159 0.53 7.70 -20.68
C GLU A 159 -0.21 7.75 -19.33
N SER A 160 0.28 8.58 -18.42
CA SER A 160 -0.23 8.77 -17.05
C SER A 160 -0.48 10.26 -16.76
N CYS A 161 -0.96 11.01 -17.75
CA CYS A 161 -1.07 12.46 -17.63
C CYS A 161 -2.19 12.84 -16.66
N GLY A 162 -1.85 13.64 -15.65
CA GLY A 162 -2.79 14.12 -14.64
C GLY A 162 -3.08 13.12 -13.52
N GLY A 163 -2.54 11.90 -13.57
CA GLY A 163 -2.56 10.97 -12.45
C GLY A 163 -2.23 9.54 -12.84
N CYS A 164 -2.39 8.60 -11.92
CA CYS A 164 -1.97 7.22 -12.15
C CYS A 164 -2.87 6.49 -13.15
N PRO A 165 -2.31 5.60 -13.99
CA PRO A 165 -3.10 4.76 -14.88
C PRO A 165 -3.97 3.83 -14.03
N SER A 166 -5.27 3.82 -14.33
CA SER A 166 -6.23 2.95 -13.65
C SER A 166 -6.06 1.52 -14.14
N TYR A 167 -5.62 0.64 -13.25
CA TYR A 167 -5.58 -0.80 -13.49
C TYR A 167 -6.73 -1.46 -12.69
N GLY A 168 -7.97 -1.21 -13.11
CA GLY A 168 -9.15 -1.78 -12.48
C GLY A 168 -10.06 -0.77 -11.78
N ASP A 169 -11.21 -1.28 -11.37
CA ASP A 169 -12.46 -0.60 -11.00
C ASP A 169 -12.41 0.16 -9.66
N ASP A 170 -11.20 0.46 -9.16
CA ASP A 170 -11.01 1.12 -7.87
C ASP A 170 -11.38 2.61 -8.01
N GLU A 171 -12.61 2.93 -7.64
CA GLU A 171 -13.19 4.27 -7.58
C GLU A 171 -12.51 5.17 -6.51
N ASP A 172 -11.66 4.58 -5.67
CA ASP A 172 -11.05 5.19 -4.48
C ASP A 172 -9.58 5.63 -4.65
N SER A 173 -9.03 5.60 -5.86
CA SER A 173 -7.77 6.31 -6.11
C SER A 173 -8.05 7.83 -6.05
N VAL A 174 -7.73 8.42 -4.89
CA VAL A 174 -7.77 9.87 -4.61
C VAL A 174 -6.88 10.68 -5.58
N ASN A 175 -6.08 10.01 -6.41
CA ASN A 175 -5.36 10.60 -7.53
C ASN A 175 -6.23 10.51 -8.79
N ALA A 176 -6.47 11.64 -9.46
CA ALA A 176 -7.23 11.72 -10.70
C ALA A 176 -6.80 10.59 -11.67
N ARG A 177 -7.77 9.97 -12.36
CA ARG A 177 -7.45 8.92 -13.33
C ARG A 177 -6.55 9.50 -14.42
N GLY A 178 -5.34 8.97 -14.52
CA GLY A 178 -4.39 9.35 -15.56
C GLY A 178 -4.98 9.14 -16.94
N VAL A 179 -4.71 10.08 -17.84
CA VAL A 179 -5.11 9.99 -19.24
C VAL A 179 -3.89 9.71 -20.09
N ASP A 180 -4.00 8.67 -20.92
CA ASP A 180 -3.06 8.47 -22.02
C ASP A 180 -3.39 9.48 -23.13
N CYS A 181 -2.54 10.50 -23.25
CA CYS A 181 -2.72 11.55 -24.25
C CYS A 181 -2.38 11.06 -25.67
N SER A 182 -1.64 9.96 -25.81
CA SER A 182 -1.19 9.43 -27.11
C SER A 182 -2.34 8.83 -27.92
N VAL A 183 -3.40 8.37 -27.25
CA VAL A 183 -4.59 7.78 -27.87
C VAL A 183 -5.66 8.80 -28.27
N LEU A 184 -5.39 10.11 -28.10
CA LEU A 184 -6.35 11.14 -28.48
C LEU A 184 -6.64 11.12 -30.00
N PRO A 185 -7.91 11.16 -30.40
CA PRO A 185 -8.30 10.99 -31.79
C PRO A 185 -7.83 12.15 -32.66
N GLY A 186 -7.27 11.82 -33.83
CA GLY A 186 -6.87 12.80 -34.84
C GLY A 186 -5.62 13.61 -34.50
N VAL A 187 -4.93 13.30 -33.40
CA VAL A 187 -3.72 13.97 -32.93
C VAL A 187 -2.48 13.44 -33.65
N ALA A 188 -1.59 14.34 -34.06
CA ALA A 188 -0.28 14.00 -34.63
C ALA A 188 0.88 14.30 -33.67
N SER A 189 0.74 15.31 -32.81
CA SER A 189 1.66 15.57 -31.70
C SER A 189 0.91 16.10 -30.49
N VAL A 190 1.33 15.62 -29.32
CA VAL A 190 0.74 15.93 -28.02
C VAL A 190 1.80 15.77 -26.94
N ALA A 191 1.66 16.52 -25.86
CA ALA A 191 2.49 16.41 -24.67
C ALA A 191 1.59 16.47 -23.42
N CYS A 192 2.04 15.84 -22.33
CA CYS A 192 1.50 16.14 -21.02
C CYS A 192 2.21 17.37 -20.46
N VAL A 193 1.46 18.36 -19.98
CA VAL A 193 2.03 19.57 -19.37
C VAL A 193 1.23 19.92 -18.12
N LYS A 194 1.85 19.77 -16.95
CA LYS A 194 1.21 20.02 -15.65
C LYS A 194 -0.07 19.22 -15.45
N GLY A 195 -0.03 17.96 -15.87
CA GLY A 195 -1.15 17.03 -15.72
C GLY A 195 -2.28 17.22 -16.74
N GLU A 196 -2.06 18.02 -17.79
CA GLU A 196 -3.04 18.23 -18.86
C GLU A 196 -2.46 17.86 -20.23
N CYS A 197 -3.21 17.09 -21.01
CA CYS A 197 -2.87 16.83 -22.41
C CYS A 197 -2.91 18.12 -23.22
N ARG A 198 -1.81 18.47 -23.90
CA ARG A 198 -1.69 19.63 -24.79
C ARG A 198 -1.41 19.18 -26.21
N VAL A 199 -2.40 19.36 -27.09
CA VAL A 199 -2.30 18.99 -28.51
C VAL A 199 -1.48 20.02 -29.25
N GLY A 200 -0.33 19.59 -29.81
CA GLY A 200 0.56 20.42 -30.61
C GLY A 200 0.16 20.45 -32.09
N SER A 201 -0.29 19.32 -32.65
CA SER A 201 -0.71 19.24 -34.05
C SER A 201 -1.69 18.10 -34.32
N CYS A 202 -2.45 18.22 -35.42
CA CYS A 202 -3.43 17.24 -35.86
C CYS A 202 -2.99 16.50 -37.12
N LEU A 203 -3.47 15.27 -37.30
CA LEU A 203 -3.29 14.48 -38.52
C LEU A 203 -3.99 15.14 -39.71
N ARG A 204 -3.66 14.68 -40.93
CA ARG A 204 -4.35 15.14 -42.15
C ARG A 204 -5.85 14.92 -42.02
N LYS A 205 -6.63 15.85 -42.59
CA LYS A 205 -8.10 15.94 -42.49
C LYS A 205 -8.64 16.21 -41.08
N HIS A 206 -7.80 16.72 -40.17
CA HIS A 206 -8.25 17.25 -38.90
C HIS A 206 -7.73 18.69 -38.69
N ARG A 207 -8.44 19.47 -37.88
CA ARG A 207 -8.07 20.83 -37.48
C ARG A 207 -8.08 20.95 -35.96
N LEU A 208 -7.10 21.64 -35.42
CA LEU A 208 -7.01 21.96 -33.99
C LEU A 208 -8.07 22.99 -33.61
N VAL A 209 -8.98 22.63 -32.70
CA VAL A 209 -10.01 23.49 -32.11
C VAL A 209 -10.05 23.22 -30.63
N HIS A 210 -9.83 24.25 -29.80
CA HIS A 210 -9.88 24.15 -28.33
C HIS A 210 -9.14 22.92 -27.76
N ASN A 211 -7.88 22.70 -28.19
CA ASN A 211 -7.04 21.60 -27.72
C ASN A 211 -7.55 20.19 -28.12
N ALA A 212 -8.38 20.09 -29.15
CA ALA A 212 -8.84 18.84 -29.75
C ALA A 212 -8.71 18.87 -31.29
N CYS A 213 -8.53 17.70 -31.90
CA CYS A 213 -8.46 17.56 -33.35
C CYS A 213 -9.81 17.13 -33.92
N LEU A 214 -10.49 18.03 -34.62
CA LEU A 214 -11.80 17.77 -35.23
C LEU A 214 -11.66 17.51 -36.73
N PRO A 215 -12.40 16.56 -37.32
CA PRO A 215 -12.40 16.33 -38.76
C PRO A 215 -12.78 17.59 -39.56
N VAL A 216 -12.12 17.80 -40.71
CA VAL A 216 -12.44 18.85 -41.69
C VAL A 216 -13.02 18.30 -42.98
#